data_AF-A0A1I5GQX8-F1
#
_entry.id   AF-A0A1I5GQX8-F1
#
_cell.length_a   1.000
_cell.length_b   1.000
_cell.length_c   1.000
_cell.angle_alpha   90.00
_cell.angle_beta   90.00
_cell.angle_gamma   90.00
#
_symmetry.space_group_name_H-M   'P 1'
#
loop_
_entity.id
_entity.type
_entity.pdbx_description
1 polymer ?
#
loop_
_entity_poly.entity_id
_entity_poly.type
_entity_poly.pdbx_seq_one_letter_code
_entity_poly.pdbx_strand_id
1 'polypeptide(L)'
;MNADILHSGFDGLRLTIETDIPPAFRERLSAAKAEAVETNRDCILTFDEISLGVRRSGGMAFSAHTGDMGAEWYFLDPENRPANNPGITVDFRAFLLATGGLKAAQDHLEACMRAFGILYGENQVRVTRTDFAIDFLAPWFEPDRNHLVLPPKTKAVEFTGPSESETHASGTRVTGLRAGKGESRQLVIYDKRAEVIEKGKAGWLKIWNANAQVNG
;
A
#
# COMPACT_ATOMS: atom_id res chain seq x y z
N MET A 1 22.90 3.31 23.48
CA MET A 1 22.79 2.13 22.61
C MET A 1 22.51 2.63 21.20
N ASN A 2 23.12 2.01 20.19
CA ASN A 2 22.89 2.38 18.79
C ASN A 2 21.84 1.43 18.19
N ALA A 3 21.05 1.92 17.25
CA ALA A 3 20.11 1.12 16.48
C ALA A 3 20.68 0.91 15.07
N ASP A 4 20.60 -0.31 14.56
CA ASP A 4 21.07 -0.63 13.22
C ASP A 4 19.93 -0.49 12.22
N ILE A 5 20.11 0.34 11.18
CA ILE A 5 19.09 0.52 10.13
C ILE A 5 19.11 -0.71 9.23
N LEU A 6 17.97 -1.42 9.17
CA LEU A 6 17.76 -2.59 8.33
C LEU A 6 17.19 -2.21 6.96
N HIS A 7 16.36 -1.17 6.87
CA HIS A 7 15.80 -0.69 5.62
C HIS A 7 15.33 0.76 5.79
N SER A 8 15.36 1.54 4.71
CA SER A 8 14.82 2.90 4.65
C SER A 8 14.35 3.18 3.24
N GLY A 9 13.10 3.61 3.09
CA GLY A 9 12.50 3.79 1.76
C GLY A 9 11.00 4.05 1.79
N PHE A 10 10.41 4.11 0.60
CA PHE A 10 8.95 4.22 0.44
C PHE A 10 8.28 2.88 0.80
N ASP A 11 7.29 2.91 1.69
CA ASP A 11 6.49 1.75 2.10
C ASP A 11 5.08 1.77 1.49
N GLY A 12 4.67 2.92 0.97
CA GLY A 12 3.39 3.10 0.27
C GLY A 12 3.43 4.29 -0.66
N LEU A 13 2.82 4.14 -1.84
CA LEU A 13 2.67 5.21 -2.82
C LEU A 13 1.31 5.05 -3.49
N ARG A 14 0.46 6.07 -3.34
CA ARG A 14 -0.85 6.10 -3.99
C ARG A 14 -0.94 7.24 -4.98
N LEU A 15 -1.36 6.90 -6.19
CA LEU A 15 -1.61 7.83 -7.28
C LEU A 15 -3.09 7.84 -7.62
N THR A 16 -3.58 8.99 -8.06
CA THR A 16 -4.84 9.11 -8.80
C THR A 16 -4.57 9.64 -10.21
N ILE A 17 -5.29 9.14 -11.20
CA ILE A 17 -5.12 9.51 -12.60
C ILE A 17 -6.46 10.00 -13.15
N GLU A 18 -6.46 11.23 -13.66
CA GLU A 18 -7.64 11.90 -14.24
C GLU A 18 -7.87 11.46 -15.69
N THR A 19 -8.10 10.16 -15.89
CA THR A 19 -8.45 9.57 -17.19
C THR A 19 -9.47 8.45 -17.02
N ASP A 20 -10.14 8.07 -18.10
CA ASP A 20 -11.10 6.96 -18.13
C ASP A 20 -10.48 5.71 -18.75
N ILE A 21 -10.96 4.55 -18.32
CA ILE A 21 -10.62 3.28 -18.96
C ILE A 21 -11.31 3.16 -20.34
N PRO A 22 -10.65 2.58 -21.36
CA PRO A 22 -11.28 2.35 -22.66
C PRO A 22 -12.50 1.41 -22.57
N PRO A 23 -13.50 1.55 -23.47
CA PRO A 23 -14.69 0.69 -23.47
C PRO A 23 -14.37 -0.81 -23.50
N ALA A 24 -13.43 -1.23 -24.34
CA ALA A 24 -13.04 -2.64 -24.45
C ALA A 24 -12.42 -3.18 -23.15
N PHE A 25 -11.64 -2.37 -22.43
CA PHE A 25 -11.09 -2.77 -21.14
C PHE A 25 -12.18 -2.81 -20.06
N ARG A 26 -13.11 -1.86 -20.08
CA ARG A 26 -14.26 -1.82 -19.18
C ARG A 26 -15.17 -3.03 -19.33
N GLU A 27 -15.45 -3.47 -20.56
CA GLU A 27 -16.21 -4.70 -20.84
C GLU A 27 -15.52 -5.93 -20.24
N ARG A 28 -14.19 -6.05 -20.41
CA ARG A 28 -13.40 -7.14 -19.81
C ARG A 28 -13.45 -7.12 -18.28
N LEU A 29 -13.33 -5.95 -17.66
CA LEU A 29 -13.42 -5.80 -16.20
C LEU A 29 -14.81 -6.16 -15.67
N SER A 30 -15.87 -5.77 -16.39
CA SER A 30 -17.25 -6.09 -16.02
C SER A 30 -17.51 -7.60 -16.06
N ALA A 31 -17.09 -8.26 -17.15
CA ALA A 31 -17.20 -9.71 -17.27
C ALA A 31 -16.40 -10.44 -16.18
N ALA A 32 -15.14 -10.04 -15.97
CA ALA A 32 -14.28 -10.63 -14.95
C ALA A 32 -14.84 -10.44 -13.53
N LYS A 33 -15.41 -9.26 -13.23
CA LYS A 33 -16.05 -9.02 -11.94
C LYS A 33 -17.28 -9.90 -11.75
N ALA A 34 -18.12 -10.07 -12.77
CA ALA A 34 -19.27 -10.94 -12.72
C ALA A 34 -18.86 -12.40 -12.42
N GLU A 35 -17.83 -12.90 -13.11
CA GLU A 35 -17.26 -14.23 -12.86
C GLU A 35 -16.67 -14.34 -11.45
N ALA A 36 -15.97 -13.29 -10.98
CA ALA A 36 -15.40 -13.27 -9.63
C ALA A 36 -16.49 -13.33 -8.54
N VAL A 37 -17.63 -12.68 -8.78
CA VAL A 37 -18.81 -12.76 -7.90
C VAL A 37 -19.42 -14.16 -7.92
N GLU A 38 -19.61 -14.75 -9.11
CA GLU A 38 -20.19 -16.08 -9.28
C GLU A 38 -19.34 -17.17 -8.63
N THR A 39 -18.02 -17.13 -8.85
CA THR A 39 -17.07 -18.14 -8.36
C THR A 39 -16.56 -17.89 -6.94
N ASN A 40 -16.87 -16.70 -6.39
CA ASN A 40 -16.38 -16.22 -5.10
C ASN A 40 -14.84 -16.25 -4.98
N ARG A 41 -14.14 -15.92 -6.07
CA ARG A 41 -12.67 -15.87 -6.19
C ARG A 41 -12.28 -14.71 -7.11
N ASP A 42 -11.04 -14.26 -7.06
CA ASP A 42 -10.57 -13.26 -8.02
C ASP A 42 -10.53 -13.89 -9.43
N CYS A 43 -11.03 -13.18 -10.43
CA CYS A 43 -10.93 -13.58 -11.85
C CYS A 43 -9.65 -12.99 -12.45
N ILE A 44 -8.83 -13.80 -13.11
CA ILE A 44 -7.53 -13.38 -13.63
C ILE A 44 -7.67 -12.98 -15.11
N LEU A 45 -7.45 -11.70 -15.40
CA LEU A 45 -7.26 -11.21 -16.75
C LEU A 45 -5.77 -11.18 -17.10
N THR A 46 -5.41 -11.72 -18.27
CA THR A 46 -4.02 -11.68 -18.76
C THR A 46 -3.89 -10.67 -19.90
N PHE A 47 -2.80 -9.90 -19.88
CA PHE A 47 -2.39 -8.93 -20.89
C PHE A 47 -0.88 -9.09 -21.10
N ASP A 48 -0.49 -9.86 -22.12
CA ASP A 48 0.91 -10.28 -22.31
C ASP A 48 1.49 -10.89 -21.03
N GLU A 49 2.49 -10.25 -20.42
CA GLU A 49 3.13 -10.70 -19.17
C GLU A 49 2.42 -10.19 -17.90
N ILE A 50 1.41 -9.33 -18.04
CA ILE A 50 0.70 -8.72 -16.92
C ILE A 50 -0.54 -9.54 -16.57
N SER A 51 -0.56 -10.07 -15.35
CA SER A 51 -1.75 -10.65 -14.73
C SER A 51 -2.47 -9.61 -13.88
N LEU A 52 -3.76 -9.40 -14.14
CA LEU A 52 -4.64 -8.51 -13.37
C LEU A 52 -5.73 -9.36 -12.71
N GLY A 53 -5.63 -9.55 -11.40
CA GLY A 53 -6.66 -10.23 -10.60
C GLY A 53 -7.80 -9.28 -10.25
N VAL A 54 -8.95 -9.47 -10.88
CA VAL A 54 -10.17 -8.68 -10.66
C VAL A 54 -10.95 -9.24 -9.49
N ARG A 55 -11.24 -8.40 -8.51
CA ARG A 55 -11.94 -8.77 -7.28
C ARG A 55 -13.44 -8.79 -7.46
N ARG A 56 -14.11 -9.68 -6.73
CA ARG A 56 -15.58 -9.69 -6.62
C ARG A 56 -16.16 -8.39 -6.04
N SER A 57 -15.43 -7.75 -5.14
CA SER A 57 -15.83 -6.53 -4.43
C SER A 57 -14.62 -5.63 -4.16
N GLY A 58 -14.86 -4.37 -3.83
CA GLY A 58 -13.80 -3.44 -3.44
C GLY A 58 -14.25 -1.99 -3.39
N GLY A 59 -13.26 -1.07 -3.40
CA GLY A 59 -13.46 0.35 -3.11
C GLY A 59 -14.00 1.20 -4.26
N MET A 60 -14.12 0.64 -5.46
CA MET A 60 -14.65 1.30 -6.66
C MET A 60 -15.45 0.32 -7.53
N ALA A 61 -15.93 0.78 -8.68
CA ALA A 61 -16.68 -0.05 -9.63
C ALA A 61 -15.92 -1.32 -9.98
N PHE A 62 -14.62 -1.20 -10.24
CA PHE A 62 -13.71 -2.34 -10.42
C PHE A 62 -12.52 -2.19 -9.47
N SER A 63 -12.22 -3.25 -8.72
CA SER A 63 -11.02 -3.34 -7.87
C SER A 63 -10.22 -4.54 -8.31
N ALA A 64 -8.91 -4.37 -8.47
CA ALA A 64 -8.04 -5.40 -9.00
C ALA A 64 -6.62 -5.28 -8.42
N HIS A 65 -5.77 -6.27 -8.69
CA HIS A 65 -4.37 -6.24 -8.26
C HIS A 65 -3.45 -6.94 -9.26
N THR A 66 -2.20 -6.48 -9.32
CA THR A 66 -1.13 -7.09 -10.11
C THR A 66 -0.17 -7.92 -9.26
N GLY A 67 -0.63 -8.33 -8.08
CA GLY A 67 0.12 -9.16 -7.12
C GLY A 67 0.97 -8.36 -6.13
N ASP A 68 1.73 -9.08 -5.30
CA ASP A 68 2.48 -8.51 -4.17
C ASP A 68 3.66 -7.61 -4.61
N MET A 69 4.18 -7.85 -5.81
CA MET A 69 5.22 -7.03 -6.46
C MET A 69 4.62 -6.00 -7.42
N GLY A 70 3.32 -5.70 -7.30
CA GLY A 70 2.61 -4.79 -8.17
C GLY A 70 1.91 -3.69 -7.39
N ALA A 71 0.64 -3.46 -7.73
CA ALA A 71 -0.22 -2.47 -7.11
C ALA A 71 -1.65 -3.02 -6.93
N GLU A 72 -2.39 -2.41 -6.01
CA GLU A 72 -3.85 -2.42 -6.07
C GLU A 72 -4.31 -1.36 -7.08
N TRP A 73 -5.31 -1.72 -7.84
CA TRP A 73 -5.91 -0.90 -8.88
C TRP A 73 -7.39 -0.71 -8.59
N TYR A 74 -7.85 0.52 -8.71
CA TYR A 74 -9.25 0.87 -8.56
C TYR A 74 -9.67 1.71 -9.75
N PHE A 75 -10.70 1.26 -10.46
CA PHE A 75 -11.24 1.92 -11.62
C PHE A 75 -12.70 2.31 -11.34
N LEU A 76 -13.03 3.58 -11.56
CA LEU A 76 -14.42 4.02 -11.66
C LEU A 76 -14.97 3.61 -13.03
N ASP A 77 -16.26 3.32 -13.07
CA ASP A 77 -16.94 3.04 -14.33
C ASP A 77 -17.22 4.37 -15.05
N PRO A 78 -16.67 4.61 -16.26
CA PRO A 78 -16.89 5.85 -16.99
C PRO A 78 -18.37 6.18 -17.22
N GLU A 79 -19.24 5.17 -17.28
CA GLU A 79 -20.69 5.36 -17.48
C GLU A 79 -21.39 5.99 -16.27
N ASN A 80 -20.83 5.87 -15.06
CA ASN A 80 -21.46 6.32 -13.81
C ASN A 80 -20.52 7.14 -12.93
N ARG A 81 -19.38 7.60 -13.48
CA ARG A 81 -18.35 8.31 -12.73
C ARG A 81 -18.80 9.75 -12.41
N PRO A 82 -18.69 10.20 -11.15
CA PRO A 82 -18.85 11.62 -10.82
C PRO A 82 -17.82 12.48 -11.57
N ALA A 83 -18.26 13.58 -12.18
CA ALA A 83 -17.44 14.39 -13.10
C ALA A 83 -16.08 14.82 -12.54
N ASN A 84 -16.00 15.10 -11.24
CA ASN A 84 -14.78 15.61 -10.58
C ASN A 84 -13.91 14.53 -9.93
N ASN A 85 -14.24 13.25 -10.08
CA ASN A 85 -13.45 12.16 -9.50
C ASN A 85 -12.42 11.65 -10.51
N PRO A 86 -11.17 11.37 -10.08
CA PRO A 86 -10.20 10.68 -10.94
C PRO A 86 -10.74 9.30 -11.31
N GLY A 87 -10.60 8.89 -12.57
CA GLY A 87 -11.14 7.61 -13.03
C GLY A 87 -10.35 6.41 -12.52
N ILE A 88 -9.07 6.61 -12.14
CA ILE A 88 -8.17 5.53 -11.72
C ILE A 88 -7.45 5.90 -10.43
N THR A 89 -7.35 4.96 -9.51
CA THR A 89 -6.43 5.00 -8.36
C THR A 89 -5.50 3.80 -8.42
N VAL A 90 -4.21 4.04 -8.20
CA VAL A 90 -3.17 3.00 -8.14
C VAL A 90 -2.48 3.11 -6.79
N ASP A 91 -2.39 2.00 -6.06
CA ASP A 91 -1.75 1.93 -4.75
C ASP A 91 -0.65 0.87 -4.75
N PHE A 92 0.61 1.31 -4.88
CA PHE A 92 1.75 0.42 -5.03
C PHE A 92 2.04 -0.34 -3.74
N ARG A 93 2.30 -1.64 -3.89
CA ARG A 93 2.60 -2.51 -2.77
C ARG A 93 4.01 -2.25 -2.24
N ALA A 94 4.15 -2.34 -0.92
CA ALA A 94 5.41 -2.12 -0.22
C ALA A 94 6.58 -2.95 -0.76
N PHE A 95 6.38 -4.19 -1.19
CA PHE A 95 7.47 -5.03 -1.70
C PHE A 95 8.03 -4.53 -3.04
N LEU A 96 7.19 -4.02 -3.94
CA LEU A 96 7.67 -3.38 -5.17
C LEU A 96 8.55 -2.17 -4.84
N LEU A 97 8.09 -1.33 -3.91
CA LEU A 97 8.81 -0.12 -3.51
C LEU A 97 10.12 -0.45 -2.77
N ALA A 98 10.10 -1.43 -1.87
CA ALA A 98 11.27 -1.81 -1.09
C ALA A 98 12.40 -2.44 -1.93
N THR A 99 12.05 -3.10 -3.05
CA THR A 99 13.01 -3.82 -3.89
C THR A 99 13.42 -3.05 -5.15
N GLY A 100 12.51 -2.27 -5.74
CA GLY A 100 12.74 -1.56 -6.99
C GLY A 100 12.56 -0.04 -6.91
N GLY A 101 12.13 0.49 -5.77
CA GLY A 101 11.96 1.92 -5.55
C GLY A 101 10.90 2.57 -6.44
N LEU A 102 10.98 3.89 -6.56
CA LEU A 102 10.05 4.68 -7.38
C LEU A 102 10.17 4.35 -8.87
N LYS A 103 11.36 3.96 -9.35
CA LYS A 103 11.56 3.62 -10.75
C LYS A 103 10.76 2.37 -11.14
N ALA A 104 10.80 1.31 -10.31
CA ALA A 104 9.99 0.12 -10.56
C ALA A 104 8.49 0.41 -10.47
N ALA A 105 8.05 1.30 -9.57
CA ALA A 105 6.65 1.74 -9.52
C ALA A 105 6.23 2.48 -10.80
N GLN A 106 7.08 3.38 -11.31
CA GLN A 106 6.85 4.07 -12.59
C GLN A 106 6.80 3.08 -13.76
N ASP A 107 7.78 2.19 -13.86
CA ASP A 107 7.83 1.20 -14.95
C ASP A 107 6.61 0.26 -14.92
N HIS A 108 6.19 -0.14 -13.72
CA HIS A 108 4.97 -0.94 -13.53
C HIS A 108 3.72 -0.19 -13.98
N LEU A 109 3.60 1.10 -13.62
CA LEU A 109 2.49 1.95 -14.06
C LEU A 109 2.43 2.02 -15.58
N GLU A 110 3.54 2.39 -16.22
CA GLU A 110 3.62 2.59 -17.67
C GLU A 110 3.33 1.30 -18.43
N ALA A 111 3.84 0.16 -17.95
CA ALA A 111 3.57 -1.15 -18.54
C ALA A 111 2.08 -1.51 -18.44
N CYS A 112 1.47 -1.35 -17.26
CA CYS A 112 0.06 -1.65 -17.06
C CYS A 112 -0.85 -0.72 -17.87
N MET A 113 -0.61 0.59 -17.84
CA MET A 113 -1.42 1.56 -18.58
C MET A 113 -1.39 1.27 -20.08
N ARG A 114 -0.21 0.92 -20.63
CA ARG A 114 -0.06 0.50 -22.02
C ARG A 114 -0.80 -0.80 -22.33
N ALA A 115 -0.63 -1.82 -21.51
CA ALA A 115 -1.26 -3.13 -21.69
C ALA A 115 -2.80 -3.06 -21.63
N PHE A 116 -3.33 -2.17 -20.78
CA PHE A 116 -4.77 -1.94 -20.65
C PHE A 116 -5.32 -0.97 -21.70
N GLY A 117 -4.44 -0.39 -22.55
CA GLY A 117 -4.81 0.58 -23.58
C GLY A 117 -5.24 1.94 -23.03
N ILE A 118 -4.86 2.27 -21.80
CA ILE A 118 -5.26 3.50 -21.11
C ILE A 118 -4.28 4.61 -21.48
N LEU A 119 -4.79 5.64 -22.13
CA LEU A 119 -4.02 6.83 -22.47
C LEU A 119 -4.15 7.87 -21.35
N TYR A 120 -3.01 8.48 -20.99
CA TYR A 120 -2.94 9.58 -20.04
C TYR A 120 -1.73 10.46 -20.34
N GLY A 121 -1.81 11.73 -19.94
CA GLY A 121 -0.70 12.66 -19.91
C GLY A 121 -0.17 12.86 -18.48
N GLU A 122 1.08 13.31 -18.37
CA GLU A 122 1.75 13.52 -17.08
C GLU A 122 0.95 14.44 -16.14
N ASN A 123 0.32 15.49 -16.67
CA ASN A 123 -0.48 16.44 -15.91
C ASN A 123 -1.77 15.84 -15.30
N GLN A 124 -2.15 14.62 -15.67
CA GLN A 124 -3.32 13.91 -15.13
C GLN A 124 -2.98 13.05 -13.91
N VAL A 125 -1.69 12.91 -13.56
CA VAL A 125 -1.24 12.06 -12.44
C VAL A 125 -1.04 12.93 -11.19
N ARG A 126 -1.65 12.51 -10.08
CA ARG A 126 -1.45 13.14 -8.77
C ARG A 126 -1.02 12.12 -7.73
N VAL A 127 0.03 12.44 -6.98
CA VAL A 127 0.38 11.71 -5.76
C VAL A 127 -0.60 12.09 -4.67
N THR A 128 -1.37 11.13 -4.17
CA THR A 128 -2.39 11.36 -3.13
C THR A 128 -1.95 10.85 -1.76
N ARG A 129 -1.03 9.89 -1.71
CA ARG A 129 -0.42 9.42 -0.47
C ARG A 129 1.00 8.91 -0.71
N THR A 130 1.86 9.14 0.27
CA THR A 130 3.22 8.62 0.30
C THR A 130 3.58 8.28 1.74
N ASP A 131 4.01 7.04 1.95
CA ASP A 131 4.47 6.55 3.25
C ASP A 131 5.97 6.27 3.13
N PHE A 132 6.76 6.81 4.05
CA PHE A 132 8.20 6.57 4.15
C PHE A 132 8.48 5.85 5.47
N ALA A 133 9.21 4.73 5.41
CA ALA A 133 9.50 3.89 6.55
C ALA A 133 11.00 3.74 6.77
N ILE A 134 11.38 3.60 8.04
CA ILE A 134 12.72 3.25 8.48
C ILE A 134 12.57 2.05 9.42
N ASP A 135 13.09 0.90 8.99
CA ASP A 135 13.17 -0.30 9.81
C ASP A 135 14.51 -0.31 10.51
N PHE A 136 14.51 -0.48 11.84
CA PHE A 136 15.73 -0.57 12.63
C PHE A 136 15.68 -1.75 13.60
N LEU A 137 16.83 -2.39 13.81
CA LEU A 137 17.02 -3.42 14.82
C LEU A 137 17.32 -2.75 16.16
N ALA A 138 16.31 -2.67 17.02
CA ALA A 138 16.47 -2.19 18.38
C ALA A 138 15.65 -3.04 19.37
N PRO A 139 16.13 -4.23 19.79
CA PRO A 139 15.42 -5.10 20.71
C PRO A 139 15.13 -4.48 22.09
N TRP A 140 15.87 -3.43 22.43
CA TRP A 140 15.77 -2.66 23.68
C TRP A 140 14.79 -1.49 23.59
N PHE A 141 14.27 -1.17 22.40
CA PHE A 141 13.43 0.00 22.20
C PHE A 141 11.97 -0.32 22.52
N GLU A 142 11.37 0.50 23.38
CA GLU A 142 9.93 0.54 23.60
C GLU A 142 9.46 1.97 23.37
N PRO A 143 8.43 2.17 22.52
CA PRO A 143 7.96 3.51 22.24
C PRO A 143 7.20 4.09 23.45
N ASP A 144 7.57 5.31 23.84
CA ASP A 144 6.97 6.05 24.96
C ASP A 144 6.41 7.38 24.48
N ARG A 145 5.10 7.59 24.67
CA ARG A 145 4.40 8.82 24.29
C ARG A 145 4.99 10.06 24.96
N ASN A 146 5.53 9.95 26.18
CA ASN A 146 6.08 11.10 26.90
C ASN A 146 7.34 11.67 26.22
N HIS A 147 7.99 10.88 25.36
CA HIS A 147 9.12 11.29 24.55
C HIS A 147 8.73 11.72 23.12
N LEU A 148 7.43 11.78 22.79
CA LEU A 148 6.93 12.18 21.49
C LEU A 148 6.52 13.65 21.47
N VAL A 149 7.28 14.48 20.76
CA VAL A 149 6.96 15.90 20.56
C VAL A 149 6.06 16.05 19.32
N LEU A 150 4.87 16.62 19.51
CA LEU A 150 3.87 16.79 18.44
C LEU A 150 3.42 18.24 18.32
N PRO A 151 3.01 18.68 17.11
CA PRO A 151 2.34 19.96 16.94
C PRO A 151 1.09 20.07 17.82
N PRO A 152 0.72 21.29 18.27
CA PRO A 152 -0.48 21.50 19.08
C PRO A 152 -1.72 20.86 18.46
N LYS A 153 -2.59 20.29 19.31
CA LYS A 153 -3.86 19.62 18.93
C LYS A 153 -3.72 18.31 18.14
N THR A 154 -2.50 17.80 17.94
CA THR A 154 -2.29 16.46 17.36
C THR A 154 -2.69 15.39 18.37
N LYS A 155 -3.53 14.44 17.96
CA LYS A 155 -3.88 13.28 18.79
C LYS A 155 -2.82 12.19 18.62
N ALA A 156 -2.46 11.56 19.75
CA ALA A 156 -1.61 10.38 19.80
C ALA A 156 -2.35 9.23 20.48
N VAL A 157 -2.16 8.03 19.97
CA VAL A 157 -2.76 6.77 20.43
C VAL A 157 -1.63 5.76 20.63
N GLU A 158 -1.66 5.07 21.77
CA GLU A 158 -0.79 3.94 22.06
C GLU A 158 -1.54 2.63 21.78
N PHE A 159 -0.84 1.60 21.33
CA PHE A 159 -1.42 0.27 21.15
C PHE A 159 -0.48 -0.83 21.65
N THR A 160 -1.08 -1.92 22.12
CA THR A 160 -0.39 -3.07 22.72
C THR A 160 -0.33 -4.29 21.79
N GLY A 161 -0.91 -4.22 20.58
CA GLY A 161 -0.81 -5.29 19.58
C GLY A 161 -1.10 -4.87 18.13
N PRO A 162 -0.91 -5.77 17.15
CA PRO A 162 -0.97 -5.45 15.71
C PRO A 162 -2.39 -5.33 15.10
N SER A 163 -3.42 -5.85 15.79
CA SER A 163 -4.83 -5.85 15.36
C SER A 163 -5.73 -5.03 16.30
N GLU A 164 -5.81 -3.72 16.02
CA GLU A 164 -6.77 -2.70 16.49
C GLU A 164 -6.95 -2.31 17.99
N SER A 165 -7.21 -1.01 18.09
CA SER A 165 -7.92 -0.21 19.11
C SER A 165 -7.18 0.26 20.36
N GLU A 166 -7.47 1.54 20.64
CA GLU A 166 -7.09 2.34 21.80
C GLU A 166 -7.14 1.52 23.09
N THR A 167 -6.07 1.66 23.87
CA THR A 167 -5.86 1.17 25.23
C THR A 167 -7.05 0.42 25.86
N HIS A 168 -7.06 -0.91 25.72
CA HIS A 168 -7.60 -1.80 26.74
C HIS A 168 -6.62 -2.97 26.97
N ALA A 169 -6.11 -3.03 28.20
CA ALA A 169 -4.92 -3.77 28.57
C ALA A 169 -5.07 -5.30 28.56
N SER A 170 -4.03 -5.96 28.05
CA SER A 170 -3.48 -7.20 28.57
C SER A 170 -1.97 -7.17 28.31
N GLY A 171 -1.18 -6.91 29.35
CA GLY A 171 0.28 -6.69 29.28
C GLY A 171 0.66 -5.21 29.29
N THR A 172 1.61 -4.82 30.15
CA THR A 172 2.04 -3.43 30.38
C THR A 172 2.92 -2.83 29.27
N ARG A 173 3.18 -3.57 28.18
CA ARG A 173 4.13 -3.19 27.14
C ARG A 173 3.43 -2.45 26.00
N VAL A 174 3.88 -1.23 25.70
CA VAL A 174 3.46 -0.48 24.50
C VAL A 174 4.22 -1.05 23.30
N THR A 175 3.50 -1.54 22.30
CA THR A 175 4.11 -2.12 21.08
C THR A 175 4.04 -1.19 19.88
N GLY A 176 3.33 -0.07 20.02
CA GLY A 176 3.39 1.02 19.07
C GLY A 176 2.68 2.31 19.47
N LEU A 177 3.00 3.37 18.73
CA LEU A 177 2.43 4.69 18.83
C LEU A 177 1.96 5.15 17.45
N ARG A 178 0.82 5.82 17.42
CA ARG A 178 0.30 6.50 16.24
C ARG A 178 -0.01 7.94 16.60
N ALA A 179 0.46 8.90 15.80
CA ALA A 179 0.15 10.31 15.99
C ALA A 179 -0.30 10.94 14.67
N GLY A 180 -1.35 11.77 14.74
CA GLY A 180 -1.96 12.38 13.55
C GLY A 180 -2.95 11.47 12.83
N LYS A 181 -3.40 11.89 11.64
CA LYS A 181 -4.46 11.23 10.86
C LYS A 181 -3.93 10.80 9.50
N GLY A 182 -4.37 9.63 9.03
CA GLY A 182 -3.94 9.08 7.74
C GLY A 182 -4.36 9.90 6.52
N GLU A 183 -5.41 10.71 6.64
CA GLU A 183 -5.84 11.68 5.60
C GLU A 183 -4.91 12.91 5.51
N SER A 184 -4.01 13.08 6.46
CA SER A 184 -3.05 14.19 6.48
C SER A 184 -1.64 13.66 6.80
N ARG A 185 -0.97 14.20 7.81
CA ARG A 185 0.34 13.69 8.24
C ARG A 185 0.14 12.77 9.42
N GLN A 186 0.65 11.55 9.28
CA GLN A 186 0.63 10.54 10.33
C GLN A 186 2.03 9.99 10.57
N LEU A 187 2.35 9.79 11.84
CA LEU A 187 3.51 9.02 12.29
C LEU A 187 3.00 7.72 12.90
N VAL A 188 3.67 6.62 12.59
CA VAL A 188 3.44 5.33 13.24
C VAL A 188 4.78 4.72 13.62
N ILE A 189 4.92 4.32 14.87
CA ILE A 189 6.07 3.58 15.41
C ILE A 189 5.50 2.27 15.95
N TYR A 190 6.05 1.11 15.57
CA TYR A 190 5.54 -0.16 16.06
C TYR A 190 6.55 -1.30 15.91
N ASP A 191 6.30 -2.41 16.61
CA ASP A 191 7.02 -3.66 16.41
C ASP A 191 6.67 -4.27 15.05
N LYS A 192 7.45 -3.91 14.04
CA LYS A 192 7.30 -4.41 12.67
C LYS A 192 7.53 -5.91 12.56
N ARG A 193 8.42 -6.48 13.39
CA ARG A 193 8.71 -7.91 13.39
C ARG A 193 7.48 -8.69 13.85
N ALA A 194 6.81 -8.25 14.91
CA ALA A 194 5.56 -8.85 15.36
C ALA A 194 4.50 -8.81 14.25
N GLU A 195 4.34 -7.66 13.58
CA GLU A 195 3.40 -7.52 12.45
C GLU A 195 3.73 -8.46 11.28
N VAL A 196 5.01 -8.58 10.92
CA VAL A 196 5.49 -9.44 9.83
C VAL A 196 5.21 -10.92 10.12
N ILE A 197 5.44 -11.36 11.37
CA ILE A 197 5.18 -12.75 11.80
C ILE A 197 3.68 -13.02 11.78
N GLU A 198 2.88 -12.16 12.40
CA GLU A 198 1.43 -12.35 12.51
C GLU A 198 0.75 -12.39 11.13
N LYS A 199 1.14 -11.47 10.23
CA LYS A 199 0.53 -11.36 8.89
C LYS A 199 1.21 -12.22 7.83
N GLY A 200 2.17 -13.06 8.21
CA GLY A 200 2.87 -13.96 7.28
C GLY A 200 3.67 -13.25 6.18
N LYS A 201 4.16 -12.02 6.43
CA LYS A 201 4.86 -11.19 5.44
C LYS A 201 6.36 -11.55 5.33
N ALA A 202 6.67 -12.85 5.19
CA ALA A 202 8.03 -13.39 5.29
C ALA A 202 9.05 -12.77 4.30
N GLY A 203 8.60 -12.13 3.22
CA GLY A 203 9.45 -11.37 2.30
C GLY A 203 10.29 -10.29 3.00
N TRP A 204 9.77 -9.65 4.05
CA TRP A 204 10.50 -8.63 4.80
C TRP A 204 11.73 -9.17 5.52
N LEU A 205 11.66 -10.40 6.05
CA LEU A 205 12.82 -11.03 6.69
C LEU A 205 13.98 -11.21 5.70
N LYS A 206 13.68 -11.51 4.43
CA LYS A 206 14.69 -11.62 3.38
C LYS A 206 15.36 -10.26 3.09
N ILE A 207 14.55 -9.20 2.99
CA ILE A 207 15.04 -7.83 2.76
C ILE A 207 15.97 -7.39 3.91
N TRP A 208 15.53 -7.55 5.16
CA TRP A 208 16.32 -7.15 6.32
C TRP A 208 17.63 -7.93 6.43
N ASN A 209 17.60 -9.26 6.24
CA ASN A 209 18.80 -10.08 6.31
C ASN A 209 19.81 -9.74 5.21
N ALA A 210 19.34 -9.44 3.99
CA ALA A 210 20.21 -9.01 2.90
C ALA A 210 20.90 -7.67 3.23
N ASN A 211 20.16 -6.70 3.74
CA ASN A 211 20.71 -5.38 4.08
C ASN A 211 21.64 -5.43 5.30
N ALA A 212 21.35 -6.26 6.30
CA ALA A 212 22.21 -6.46 7.46
C ALA A 212 23.58 -7.06 7.07
N GLN A 213 23.63 -7.95 6.06
CA GLN A 213 24.89 -8.49 5.54
C GLN A 213 25.73 -7.46 4.77
N VAL A 214 25.10 -6.43 4.20
CA VAL A 214 25.80 -5.36 3.48
C VAL A 214 26.37 -4.32 4.45
N ASN A 215 25.75 -4.15 5.62
CA ASN A 215 26.09 -3.14 6.62
C ASN A 215 27.04 -3.62 7.75
N GLY A 216 27.36 -4.92 7.80
CA GLY A 216 28.27 -5.53 8.78
C GLY A 216 29.62 -5.90 8.17
#